data_AF-A0A372RJ67-F1
#
_entry.id   AF-A0A372RJ67-F1
#
_cell.length_a   1.000
_cell.length_b   1.000
_cell.length_c   1.000
_cell.angle_alpha   90.00
_cell.angle_beta   90.00
_cell.angle_gamma   90.00
#
_symmetry.space_group_name_H-M   'P 1'
#
loop_
_entity.id
_entity.type
_entity.pdbx_description
1 polymer ?
#
loop_
_entity_poly.entity_id
_entity_poly.type
_entity_poly.pdbx_seq_one_letter_code
_entity_poly.pdbx_strand_id
1 'polypeptide(L)'
;MTDCTKLQPKVVYSQEFRVIIGSVLPSNQTKVFIYKDIYITMKLIQENNAVANQIRGFILKIPISKIPPVIITAIPTKGDINATEINQLLLDIINITAHAGINLLSIGTDRAIAEMKYPKHTKKTARNQIHYSSKLLTFGNDTIHYDQLLELAQFSNSPICVRDVRNVNKQDDATTY
;
A
#
# COMPACT_ATOMS: atom_id res chain seq x y z
N MET A 1 -5.76 1.13 4.72
CA MET A 1 -5.18 0.44 3.56
C MET A 1 -4.11 1.32 2.96
N THR A 2 -2.96 0.78 2.56
CA THR A 2 -1.92 1.53 1.85
C THR A 2 -1.40 0.75 0.66
N ASP A 3 -1.11 1.48 -0.41
CA ASP A 3 -0.53 0.95 -1.64
C ASP A 3 0.34 2.01 -2.33
N CYS A 4 1.29 1.57 -3.17
CA CYS A 4 2.10 2.42 -4.03
C CYS A 4 1.55 2.43 -5.46
N THR A 5 1.20 3.62 -5.94
CA THR A 5 0.85 3.83 -7.35
C THR A 5 2.03 4.43 -8.09
N LYS A 6 2.41 3.84 -9.23
CA LYS A 6 3.42 4.42 -10.13
C LYS A 6 2.89 5.70 -10.76
N LEU A 7 3.72 6.72 -10.79
CA LEU A 7 3.43 8.01 -11.42
C LEU A 7 4.46 8.31 -12.50
N GLN A 8 4.07 9.14 -13.47
CA GLN A 8 5.05 9.75 -14.36
C GLN A 8 5.91 10.73 -13.55
N PRO A 9 7.25 10.59 -13.56
CA PRO A 9 8.13 11.50 -12.83
C PRO A 9 7.97 12.93 -13.36
N LYS A 10 7.45 13.82 -12.52
CA LYS A 10 7.23 15.23 -12.85
C LYS A 10 7.14 16.06 -11.57
N VAL A 11 7.67 17.27 -11.63
CA VAL A 11 7.47 18.29 -10.59
C VAL A 11 6.59 19.41 -11.12
N VAL A 12 5.73 19.95 -10.26
CA VAL A 12 4.79 21.02 -10.60
C VAL A 12 4.72 22.00 -9.45
N TYR A 13 4.80 23.30 -9.76
CA TYR A 13 4.54 24.34 -8.78
C TYR A 13 3.03 24.48 -8.55
N SER A 14 2.61 24.35 -7.28
CA SER A 14 1.25 24.67 -6.85
C SER A 14 1.21 26.07 -6.26
N GLN A 15 0.44 26.95 -6.90
CA GLN A 15 0.20 28.31 -6.41
C GLN A 15 -0.60 28.33 -5.11
N GLU A 16 -1.56 27.43 -4.97
CA GLU A 16 -2.45 27.32 -3.80
C GLU A 16 -1.66 27.03 -2.52
N PHE A 17 -0.77 26.04 -2.58
CA PHE A 17 0.05 25.63 -1.44
C PHE A 17 1.42 26.32 -1.41
N ARG A 18 1.72 27.13 -2.44
CA ARG A 18 3.04 27.75 -2.69
C ARG A 18 4.19 26.76 -2.50
N VAL A 19 4.08 25.60 -3.12
CA VAL A 19 5.03 24.49 -2.95
C VAL A 19 5.30 23.81 -4.30
N ILE A 20 6.49 23.25 -4.46
CA ILE A 20 6.80 22.37 -5.59
C ILE A 20 6.40 20.93 -5.22
N ILE A 21 5.37 20.43 -5.89
CA ILE A 21 4.81 19.08 -5.71
C ILE A 21 5.54 18.10 -6.64
N GLY A 22 5.58 16.82 -6.26
CA GLY A 22 6.17 15.74 -7.05
C GLY A 22 7.63 15.43 -6.66
N SER A 23 8.12 16.03 -5.58
CA SER A 23 9.42 15.71 -5.00
C SER A 23 9.29 14.85 -3.74
N VAL A 24 10.30 14.01 -3.47
CA VAL A 24 10.45 13.28 -2.20
C VAL A 24 11.03 14.15 -1.08
N LEU A 25 11.45 15.38 -1.38
CA LEU A 25 11.96 16.31 -0.37
C LEU A 25 10.83 16.78 0.58
N PRO A 26 11.17 17.04 1.85
CA PRO A 26 10.20 17.52 2.83
C PRO A 26 9.61 18.88 2.45
N SER A 27 8.39 19.14 2.92
CA SER A 27 7.63 20.35 2.54
C SER A 27 8.34 21.67 2.88
N ASN A 28 9.20 21.69 3.91
CA ASN A 28 9.97 22.87 4.27
C ASN A 28 11.02 23.25 3.21
N GLN A 29 11.55 22.28 2.46
CA GLN A 29 12.54 22.50 1.40
C GLN A 29 11.90 22.78 0.03
N THR A 30 10.65 22.37 -0.15
CA THR A 30 9.92 22.55 -1.42
C THR A 30 9.01 23.77 -1.43
N LYS A 31 8.93 24.51 -0.31
CA LYS A 31 8.10 25.71 -0.17
C LYS A 31 8.72 26.90 -0.91
N VAL A 32 7.88 27.69 -1.54
CA VAL A 32 8.25 28.83 -2.38
C VAL A 32 7.60 30.08 -1.80
N PHE A 33 8.37 31.10 -1.47
CA PHE A 33 7.82 32.37 -0.95
C PHE A 33 7.79 33.44 -2.02
N ILE A 34 8.83 33.49 -2.86
CA ILE A 34 8.95 34.40 -4.00
C ILE A 34 9.14 33.63 -5.32
N TYR A 35 8.82 34.27 -6.44
CA TYR A 35 8.90 33.63 -7.76
C TYR A 35 10.29 33.09 -8.11
N LYS A 36 11.36 33.76 -7.64
CA LYS A 36 12.75 33.31 -7.85
C LYS A 36 13.04 31.97 -7.17
N ASP A 37 12.37 31.67 -6.05
CA ASP A 37 12.58 30.42 -5.33
C ASP A 37 12.12 29.22 -6.15
N ILE A 38 11.16 29.38 -7.07
CA ILE A 38 10.68 28.29 -7.92
C ILE A 38 11.87 27.65 -8.65
N TYR A 39 12.71 28.47 -9.29
CA TYR A 39 13.85 27.96 -10.04
C TYR A 39 14.91 27.34 -9.12
N ILE A 40 15.18 27.99 -7.97
CA ILE A 40 16.14 27.51 -6.97
C ILE A 40 15.72 26.14 -6.43
N THR A 41 14.46 26.01 -6.02
CA THR A 41 13.89 24.77 -5.50
C THR A 41 13.81 23.69 -6.56
N MET A 42 13.44 24.01 -7.81
CA MET A 42 13.49 23.05 -8.92
C MET A 42 14.90 22.52 -9.15
N LYS A 43 15.91 23.41 -9.13
CA LYS A 43 17.31 23.05 -9.28
C LYS A 43 17.78 22.15 -8.12
N LEU A 44 17.42 22.50 -6.89
CA LEU A 44 17.70 21.67 -5.70
C LEU A 44 17.11 20.25 -5.86
N ILE A 45 15.86 20.14 -6.32
CA ILE A 45 15.21 18.84 -6.54
C ILE A 45 15.97 18.04 -7.62
N GLN A 46 16.39 18.68 -8.70
CA GLN A 46 17.16 18.03 -9.77
C GLN A 46 18.54 17.56 -9.28
N GLU A 47 19.27 18.41 -8.56
CA GLU A 47 20.61 18.11 -8.03
C GLU A 47 20.57 16.94 -7.02
N ASN A 48 19.51 16.84 -6.23
CA ASN A 48 19.30 15.72 -5.29
C ASN A 48 18.64 14.49 -5.95
N ASN A 49 18.42 14.53 -7.27
CA ASN A 49 17.64 13.53 -8.02
C ASN A 49 16.27 13.26 -7.38
N ALA A 50 15.65 14.22 -6.71
CA ALA A 50 14.57 13.99 -5.75
C ALA A 50 13.16 14.01 -6.38
N VAL A 51 13.04 13.70 -7.67
CA VAL A 51 11.74 13.58 -8.35
C VAL A 51 11.12 12.23 -8.00
N ALA A 52 9.87 12.23 -7.55
CA ALA A 52 9.15 11.01 -7.21
C ALA A 52 8.69 10.27 -8.47
N ASN A 53 8.72 8.94 -8.42
CA ASN A 53 8.22 8.05 -9.48
C ASN A 53 7.00 7.24 -9.02
N GLN A 54 6.69 7.31 -7.73
CA GLN A 54 5.61 6.59 -7.08
C GLN A 54 4.98 7.48 -6.02
N ILE A 55 3.72 7.21 -5.69
CA ILE A 55 3.04 7.80 -4.56
C ILE A 55 2.47 6.70 -3.69
N ARG A 56 2.75 6.77 -2.39
CA ARG A 56 2.15 5.88 -1.40
C ARG A 56 0.91 6.56 -0.85
N GLY A 57 -0.25 6.01 -1.19
CA GLY A 57 -1.53 6.46 -0.65
C GLY A 57 -1.85 5.74 0.65
N PHE A 58 -2.43 6.46 1.60
CA PHE A 58 -3.09 5.89 2.78
C PHE A 58 -4.57 6.21 2.72
N ILE A 59 -5.37 5.16 2.71
CA ILE A 59 -6.81 5.23 2.53
C ILE A 59 -7.47 4.65 3.77
N LEU A 60 -8.32 5.45 4.40
CA LEU A 60 -9.24 5.05 5.47
C LEU A 60 -10.53 4.55 4.85
N LYS A 61 -10.86 3.29 5.12
CA LYS A 61 -12.15 2.72 4.75
C LYS A 61 -13.06 2.75 5.98
N ILE A 62 -14.20 3.42 5.85
CA ILE A 62 -15.22 3.40 6.89
C ILE A 62 -16.03 2.10 6.73
N PRO A 63 -16.19 1.27 7.79
CA PRO A 63 -16.83 -0.04 7.70
C PRO A 63 -18.36 0.05 7.66
N ILE A 64 -18.89 0.98 6.87
CA ILE A 64 -20.32 1.20 6.66
C ILE A 64 -20.58 1.15 5.15
N SER A 65 -21.65 0.46 4.75
CA SER A 65 -22.03 0.35 3.35
C SER A 65 -22.27 1.73 2.73
N LYS A 66 -21.85 1.91 1.48
CA LYS A 66 -22.04 3.13 0.66
C LYS A 66 -21.28 4.38 1.14
N ILE A 67 -20.43 4.29 2.15
CA ILE A 67 -19.52 5.40 2.50
C ILE A 67 -18.23 5.25 1.69
N PRO A 68 -17.86 6.27 0.89
CA PRO A 68 -16.63 6.21 0.11
C PRO A 68 -15.40 6.21 1.03
N PRO A 69 -14.30 5.55 0.62
CA PRO A 69 -13.03 5.66 1.33
C PRO A 69 -12.51 7.09 1.34
N VAL A 70 -11.84 7.48 2.42
CA VAL A 70 -11.21 8.79 2.59
C VAL A 70 -9.70 8.63 2.46
N ILE A 71 -9.07 9.46 1.62
CA ILE A 71 -7.60 9.51 1.55
C ILE A 71 -7.11 10.30 2.77
N ILE A 72 -6.29 9.68 3.61
CA ILE A 72 -5.67 10.33 4.78
C ILE A 72 -4.44 11.12 4.33
N THR A 73 -3.55 10.49 3.57
CA THR A 73 -2.31 11.10 3.12
C THR A 73 -1.80 10.42 1.86
N ALA A 74 -1.01 11.16 1.08
CA ALA A 74 -0.35 10.69 -0.12
C ALA A 74 1.11 11.15 -0.10
N ILE A 75 2.03 10.20 -0.01
CA ILE A 75 3.45 10.48 0.21
C ILE A 75 4.23 10.16 -1.06
N PRO A 76 4.93 11.14 -1.66
CA PRO A 76 5.76 10.91 -2.84
C PRO A 76 6.99 10.06 -2.48
N THR A 77 7.31 9.09 -3.33
CA THR A 77 8.41 8.14 -3.09
C THR A 77 9.13 7.79 -4.40
N LYS A 78 10.31 7.17 -4.29
CA LYS A 78 11.01 6.56 -5.43
C LYS A 78 10.81 5.05 -5.55
N GLY A 79 10.00 4.46 -4.66
CA GLY A 79 9.81 3.01 -4.57
C GLY A 79 10.96 2.26 -3.88
N ASP A 80 11.84 2.98 -3.21
CA ASP A 80 13.03 2.50 -2.48
C ASP A 80 12.85 2.51 -0.95
N ILE A 81 11.65 2.81 -0.46
CA ILE A 81 11.36 2.87 0.97
C ILE A 81 11.55 1.50 1.63
N ASN A 82 12.35 1.48 2.69
CA ASN A 82 12.67 0.28 3.47
C ASN A 82 11.50 -0.17 4.35
N ALA A 83 11.49 -1.44 4.77
CA ALA A 83 10.47 -1.97 5.66
C ALA A 83 10.37 -1.21 7.00
N THR A 84 11.51 -0.75 7.54
CA THR A 84 11.58 0.05 8.78
C THR A 84 10.89 1.39 8.63
N GLU A 85 11.12 2.08 7.51
CA GLU A 85 10.48 3.38 7.22
C GLU A 85 8.97 3.21 7.01
N ILE A 86 8.54 2.14 6.33
CA ILE A 86 7.11 1.80 6.21
C ILE A 86 6.49 1.56 7.59
N ASN A 87 7.17 0.80 8.47
CA ASN A 87 6.68 0.54 9.81
C ASN A 87 6.55 1.83 10.63
N GLN A 88 7.53 2.73 10.53
CA GLN A 88 7.47 4.03 11.21
C GLN A 88 6.27 4.87 10.73
N LEU A 89 6.04 4.94 9.41
CA LEU A 89 4.85 5.60 8.85
C LEU A 89 3.54 5.02 9.38
N LEU A 90 3.45 3.70 9.53
CA LEU A 90 2.26 3.03 10.06
C LEU A 90 2.02 3.37 11.53
N LEU A 91 3.09 3.38 12.34
CA LEU A 91 3.03 3.79 13.75
C LEU A 91 2.59 5.25 13.89
N ASP A 92 3.13 6.13 13.05
CA ASP A 92 2.75 7.55 13.06
C ASP A 92 1.27 7.72 12.73
N ILE A 93 0.74 6.97 11.75
CA ILE A 93 -0.69 6.97 11.42
C ILE A 93 -1.53 6.43 12.56
N ILE A 94 -1.13 5.35 13.22
CA ILE A 94 -1.82 4.81 14.39
C ILE A 94 -1.94 5.89 15.47
N ASN A 95 -0.84 6.56 15.79
CA ASN A 95 -0.81 7.65 16.77
C ASN A 95 -1.73 8.81 16.37
N ILE A 96 -1.68 9.25 15.10
CA ILE A 96 -2.56 10.31 14.59
C ILE A 96 -4.03 9.90 14.70
N THR A 97 -4.38 8.65 14.34
CA THR A 97 -5.76 8.16 14.45
C THR A 97 -6.24 8.07 15.89
N ALA A 98 -5.38 7.62 16.81
CA ALA A 98 -5.68 7.58 18.24
C ALA A 98 -5.92 8.99 18.80
N HIS A 99 -5.04 9.95 18.47
CA HIS A 99 -5.21 11.36 18.86
C HIS A 99 -6.46 12.01 18.27
N ALA A 100 -6.88 11.59 17.07
CA ALA A 100 -8.11 12.05 16.44
C ALA A 100 -9.38 11.38 17.00
N GLY A 101 -9.27 10.46 17.96
CA GLY A 101 -10.41 9.69 18.49
C GLY A 101 -10.98 8.67 17.50
N ILE A 102 -10.24 8.32 16.44
CA ILE A 102 -10.64 7.34 15.45
C ILE A 102 -10.20 5.96 15.94
N ASN A 103 -11.16 5.11 16.26
CA ASN A 103 -10.87 3.73 16.62
C ASN A 103 -10.53 2.91 15.37
N LEU A 104 -9.24 2.62 15.17
CA LEU A 104 -8.75 1.89 14.01
C LEU A 104 -8.94 0.38 14.20
N LEU A 105 -9.76 -0.25 13.35
CA LEU A 105 -10.02 -1.70 13.46
C LEU A 105 -8.93 -2.56 12.81
N SER A 106 -8.39 -2.15 11.66
CA SER A 106 -7.34 -2.90 10.96
C SER A 106 -6.56 -2.06 9.95
N ILE A 107 -5.37 -2.51 9.56
CA ILE A 107 -4.51 -1.83 8.57
C ILE A 107 -3.95 -2.83 7.56
N GLY A 108 -4.48 -2.82 6.33
CA GLY A 108 -3.86 -3.58 5.22
C GLY A 108 -2.70 -2.84 4.57
N THR A 109 -1.56 -3.53 4.37
CA THR A 109 -0.39 -3.06 3.62
C THR A 109 0.04 -4.09 2.59
N ASP A 110 0.54 -3.68 1.41
CA ASP A 110 0.85 -4.61 0.31
C ASP A 110 2.18 -5.40 0.47
N ARG A 111 2.69 -5.58 1.70
CA ARG A 111 3.86 -6.44 1.97
C ARG A 111 4.06 -6.86 3.42
N ALA A 112 3.28 -6.34 4.36
CA ALA A 112 3.32 -6.76 5.77
C ALA A 112 1.89 -7.03 6.26
N ILE A 113 1.73 -8.19 6.87
CA ILE A 113 0.50 -8.78 7.38
C ILE A 113 -0.23 -7.79 8.31
N ALA A 114 -1.48 -7.45 7.98
CA ALA A 114 -2.54 -7.14 8.95
C ALA A 114 -3.91 -7.10 8.24
N GLU A 115 -4.60 -8.24 8.33
CA GLU A 115 -6.04 -8.51 8.21
C GLU A 115 -6.96 -7.68 7.28
N MET A 116 -7.23 -8.33 6.14
CA MET A 116 -8.48 -8.59 5.39
C MET A 116 -9.75 -7.75 5.65
N LYS A 117 -10.11 -6.88 4.68
CA LYS A 117 -11.52 -6.58 4.30
C LYS A 117 -11.71 -5.89 2.93
N TYR A 118 -11.53 -6.60 1.80
CA TYR A 118 -12.17 -6.30 0.49
C TYR A 118 -12.35 -7.58 -0.38
N PRO A 119 -13.57 -7.99 -0.77
CA PRO A 119 -13.81 -9.35 -1.29
C PRO A 119 -13.16 -9.69 -2.64
N LYS A 120 -12.83 -8.71 -3.50
CA LYS A 120 -12.28 -8.99 -4.84
C LYS A 120 -10.76 -9.08 -4.85
N HIS A 121 -10.08 -8.07 -4.32
CA HIS A 121 -8.61 -8.07 -4.26
C HIS A 121 -8.07 -8.88 -3.07
N THR A 122 -8.79 -9.02 -1.96
CA THR A 122 -8.30 -9.80 -0.82
C THR A 122 -8.28 -11.30 -1.10
N LYS A 123 -9.16 -11.84 -1.95
CA LYS A 123 -9.04 -13.24 -2.40
C LYS A 123 -7.72 -13.46 -3.15
N LYS A 124 -7.39 -12.55 -4.06
CA LYS A 124 -6.12 -12.57 -4.81
C LYS A 124 -4.90 -12.36 -3.91
N THR A 125 -4.95 -11.41 -2.99
CA THR A 125 -3.86 -11.16 -2.04
C THR A 125 -3.67 -12.33 -1.07
N ALA A 126 -4.75 -12.89 -0.50
CA ALA A 126 -4.68 -14.07 0.36
C ALA A 126 -4.15 -15.30 -0.39
N ARG A 127 -4.64 -15.55 -1.61
CA ARG A 127 -4.14 -16.60 -2.52
C ARG A 127 -2.64 -16.40 -2.78
N ASN A 128 -2.23 -15.19 -3.20
CA ASN A 128 -0.83 -14.92 -3.52
C ASN A 128 0.09 -15.00 -2.30
N GLN A 129 -0.39 -14.59 -1.12
CA GLN A 129 0.38 -14.67 0.12
C GLN A 129 0.62 -16.12 0.53
N ILE A 130 -0.42 -16.96 0.53
CA ILE A 130 -0.30 -18.41 0.81
C ILE A 130 0.65 -19.12 -0.17
N HIS A 131 0.61 -18.78 -1.45
CA HIS A 131 1.33 -19.53 -2.50
C HIS A 131 2.74 -19.02 -2.81
N TYR A 132 3.07 -17.75 -2.57
CA TYR A 132 4.31 -17.16 -3.08
C TYR A 132 5.19 -16.45 -2.05
N SER A 133 4.64 -15.87 -0.97
CA SER A 133 5.44 -15.04 -0.04
C SER A 133 5.43 -15.51 1.40
N SER A 134 4.34 -16.13 1.87
CA SER A 134 4.10 -16.43 3.28
C SER A 134 3.47 -17.82 3.38
N LYS A 135 4.25 -18.83 3.80
CA LYS A 135 3.78 -20.23 3.96
C LYS A 135 2.75 -20.44 5.08
N LEU A 136 2.23 -19.34 5.65
CA LEU A 136 1.42 -19.29 6.86
C LEU A 136 0.44 -18.11 6.77
N LEU A 137 -0.86 -18.40 6.87
CA LEU A 137 -1.94 -17.43 7.02
C LEU A 137 -2.59 -17.64 8.40
N THR A 138 -2.76 -16.57 9.18
CA THR A 138 -3.44 -16.60 10.48
C THR A 138 -4.85 -16.03 10.36
N PHE A 139 -5.84 -16.71 10.94
CA PHE A 139 -7.22 -16.23 11.04
C PHE A 139 -7.68 -16.35 12.49
N GLY A 140 -7.68 -15.23 13.23
CA GLY A 140 -7.89 -15.28 14.68
C GLY A 140 -6.78 -16.07 15.37
N ASN A 141 -7.13 -17.14 16.10
CA ASN A 141 -6.16 -18.02 16.77
C ASN A 141 -5.69 -19.20 15.91
N ASP A 142 -6.25 -19.39 14.71
CA ASP A 142 -5.96 -20.54 13.87
C ASP A 142 -4.96 -20.21 12.75
N THR A 143 -4.20 -21.21 12.33
CA THR A 143 -3.19 -21.09 11.26
C THR A 143 -3.47 -22.04 10.10
N ILE A 144 -3.28 -21.55 8.88
CA ILE A 144 -3.34 -22.32 7.64
C ILE A 144 -1.97 -22.30 6.99
N HIS A 145 -1.38 -23.48 6.82
CA HIS A 145 -0.08 -23.66 6.17
C HIS A 145 -0.24 -24.11 4.71
N TYR A 146 0.73 -23.74 3.87
CA TYR A 146 0.77 -24.18 2.47
C TYR A 146 0.77 -25.70 2.32
N ASP A 147 1.47 -26.41 3.21
CA ASP A 147 1.58 -27.88 3.14
C ASP A 147 0.22 -28.57 3.38
N GLN A 148 -0.60 -28.01 4.28
CA GLN A 148 -1.97 -28.49 4.53
C GLN A 148 -2.87 -28.29 3.30
N LEU A 149 -2.71 -27.17 2.58
CA LEU A 149 -3.45 -26.92 1.34
C LEU A 149 -3.00 -27.83 0.19
N LEU A 150 -1.70 -28.13 0.13
CA LEU A 150 -1.14 -29.04 -0.86
C LEU A 150 -1.59 -30.48 -0.63
N GLU A 151 -1.67 -30.92 0.62
CA GLU A 151 -2.21 -32.21 1.02
C GLU A 151 -3.71 -32.30 0.70
N LEU A 152 -4.47 -31.25 1.06
CA LEU A 152 -5.90 -31.18 0.75
C LEU A 152 -6.17 -31.26 -0.75
N ALA A 153 -5.37 -30.60 -1.59
CA ALA A 153 -5.53 -30.63 -3.05
C ALA A 153 -5.16 -31.98 -3.70
N GLN A 154 -4.55 -32.91 -2.97
CA GLN A 154 -4.19 -34.25 -3.46
C GLN A 154 -5.29 -35.29 -3.25
N PHE A 155 -6.32 -35.00 -2.44
CA PHE A 155 -7.44 -35.91 -2.26
C PHE A 155 -8.31 -35.99 -3.51
N SER A 156 -8.79 -37.20 -3.84
CA SER A 156 -9.62 -37.47 -5.01
C SER A 156 -10.97 -36.71 -5.03
N ASN A 157 -11.48 -36.32 -3.86
CA ASN A 157 -12.70 -35.53 -3.70
C ASN A 157 -12.43 -34.12 -3.15
N SER A 158 -11.24 -33.56 -3.41
CA SER A 158 -10.89 -32.26 -2.88
C SER A 158 -11.76 -31.14 -3.47
N PRO A 159 -12.27 -30.21 -2.64
CA PRO A 159 -12.92 -28.99 -3.14
C PRO A 159 -11.92 -28.00 -3.75
N ILE A 160 -10.61 -28.28 -3.68
CA ILE A 160 -9.52 -27.42 -4.17
C ILE A 160 -8.76 -28.19 -5.27
N CYS A 161 -8.61 -27.60 -6.45
CA CYS A 161 -7.86 -28.24 -7.54
C CYS A 161 -6.35 -28.00 -7.43
N VAL A 162 -5.53 -28.97 -7.84
CA VAL A 162 -4.05 -28.86 -7.82
C VAL A 162 -3.53 -27.65 -8.61
N ARG A 163 -4.19 -27.29 -9.72
CA ARG A 163 -3.87 -26.10 -10.52
C ARG A 163 -4.11 -24.77 -9.79
N ASP A 164 -4.95 -24.78 -8.77
CA ASP A 164 -5.23 -23.61 -7.96
C ASP A 164 -4.20 -23.42 -6.84
N VAL A 165 -3.41 -24.47 -6.56
CA VAL A 165 -2.33 -24.49 -5.56
C VAL A 165 -0.94 -24.37 -6.20
N ARG A 166 -0.73 -24.97 -7.39
CA ARG A 166 0.54 -24.95 -8.13
C ARG A 166 0.47 -24.06 -9.37
N ASN A 167 1.50 -23.23 -9.59
CA ASN A 167 1.68 -22.39 -10.79
C ASN A 167 0.50 -21.45 -11.12
N VAL A 168 -0.05 -20.81 -10.08
CA VAL A 168 -1.13 -19.83 -10.19
C VAL A 168 -0.72 -18.63 -11.05
N ASN A 169 -1.57 -18.26 -12.00
CA ASN A 169 -1.39 -17.06 -12.82
C ASN A 169 -1.62 -15.78 -11.97
N LYS A 170 -0.60 -14.91 -11.89
CA LYS A 170 -0.53 -13.79 -10.94
C LYS A 170 -1.48 -12.62 -11.25
N GLN A 171 -2.04 -12.57 -12.46
CA GLN A 171 -2.89 -11.47 -12.93
C GLN A 171 -4.31 -11.89 -13.31
N ASP A 172 -4.65 -13.17 -13.18
CA ASP A 172 -5.95 -13.66 -13.62
C ASP A 172 -7.04 -13.43 -12.56
N ASP A 173 -7.74 -12.31 -12.69
CA ASP A 173 -8.87 -11.94 -11.83
C ASP A 173 -10.14 -12.76 -12.14
N ALA A 174 -10.17 -13.51 -13.26
CA ALA A 174 -11.34 -14.27 -13.71
C ALA A 174 -11.56 -15.58 -12.94
N THR A 175 -10.53 -16.13 -12.29
CA THR A 175 -10.63 -17.37 -11.48
C THR A 175 -11.36 -17.20 -10.14
N THR A 176 -11.99 -16.05 -9.91
CA THR A 176 -12.55 -15.65 -8.61
C THR A 176 -14.08 -15.51 -8.57
N TYR A 177 -14.75 -15.87 -9.67
CA TYR A 177 -16.22 -15.90 -9.81
C TYR A 177 -16.77 -17.30 -9.63
#